data_AF-A0A7J4JTH2-F1
#
_entry.id   AF-A0A7J4JTH2-F1
#
_cell.length_a   1.000
_cell.length_b   1.000
_cell.length_c   1.000
_cell.angle_alpha   90.00
_cell.angle_beta   90.00
_cell.angle_gamma   90.00
#
_symmetry.space_group_name_H-M   'P 1'
#
loop_
_entity.id
_entity.type
_entity.pdbx_description
1 polymer ?
#
loop_
_entity_poly.entity_id
_entity_poly.type
_entity_poly.pdbx_seq_one_letter_code
_entity_poly.pdbx_strand_id
1 'polypeptide(L)'
;MILLQAGEAISQNSGKFLELAQGNWGLLATAIAFIIIAIIVIAFLKQILVNSVLGIIAWALLQFVFQVKLNFWVSLIVSIIFGIAGVGVLLLLHFLGITV
;
A
#
# COMPACT_ATOMS: atom_id res chain seq x y z
N MET A 1 12.09 8.96 61.32
CA MET A 1 10.72 8.68 60.84
C MET A 1 10.49 9.18 59.41
N ILE A 2 10.87 10.42 59.08
CA ILE A 2 10.65 11.04 57.75
C ILE A 2 11.38 10.30 56.60
N LEU A 3 12.60 9.79 56.84
CA LEU A 3 13.36 9.03 55.83
C LEU A 3 12.76 7.66 55.49
N LEU A 4 12.02 7.03 56.41
CA LEU A 4 11.38 5.73 56.16
C LEU A 4 10.15 5.90 55.25
N GLN A 5 9.38 6.97 55.47
CA GLN A 5 8.19 7.31 54.68
C GLN A 5 8.56 7.72 53.24
N ALA A 6 9.69 8.39 53.05
CA ALA A 6 10.22 8.72 51.72
C ALA A 6 10.65 7.46 50.94
N GLY A 7 11.24 6.47 51.63
CA GLY A 7 11.60 5.18 51.02
C GLY A 7 10.40 4.36 50.55
N GLU A 8 9.32 4.34 51.33
CA GLU A 8 8.07 3.65 50.98
C GLU A 8 7.34 4.33 49.81
N ALA A 9 7.31 5.67 49.76
CA ALA A 9 6.71 6.43 48.68
C ALA A 9 7.46 6.25 47.34
N ILE A 10 8.80 6.19 47.38
CA ILE A 10 9.63 5.90 46.21
C ILE A 10 9.42 4.45 45.76
N SER A 11 9.38 3.49 46.69
CA SER A 11 9.15 2.07 46.39
C SER A 11 7.76 1.81 45.78
N GLN A 12 6.70 2.45 46.29
CA GLN A 12 5.35 2.32 45.71
C GLN A 12 5.23 2.92 44.31
N ASN A 13 5.83 4.08 44.07
CA ASN A 13 5.84 4.68 42.73
C ASN A 13 6.70 3.87 41.75
N SER A 14 7.79 3.26 42.23
CA SER A 14 8.61 2.33 41.43
C SER A 14 7.84 1.07 41.08
N GLY A 15 7.08 0.50 42.03
CA GLY A 15 6.23 -0.67 41.83
C GLY A 15 5.13 -0.43 40.79
N LYS A 16 4.47 0.72 40.83
CA LYS A 16 3.46 1.11 39.82
C LYS A 16 4.07 1.39 38.44
N PHE A 17 5.29 1.92 38.38
CA PHE A 17 6.00 2.08 37.11
C PHE A 17 6.36 0.73 36.48
N LEU A 18 6.71 -0.26 37.32
CA LEU A 18 6.94 -1.64 36.88
C LEU A 18 5.63 -2.36 36.50
N GLU A 19 4.50 -2.02 37.12
CA GLU A 19 3.17 -2.53 36.77
C GLU A 19 2.62 -1.92 35.47
N LEU A 20 2.95 -0.65 35.19
CA LEU A 20 2.69 0.01 33.90
C LEU A 20 3.67 -0.46 32.79
N ALA A 21 4.90 -0.80 33.17
CA ALA A 21 5.93 -1.36 32.29
C ALA A 21 5.85 -2.89 32.15
N GLN A 22 4.95 -3.58 32.87
CA GLN A 22 4.32 -4.81 32.41
C GLN A 22 3.40 -4.45 31.24
N GLY A 23 4.02 -3.89 30.20
CA GLY A 23 3.36 -3.44 29.00
C GLY A 23 2.58 -4.61 28.46
N ASN A 24 1.31 -4.36 28.14
CA ASN A 24 0.45 -5.34 27.54
C ASN A 24 1.11 -5.79 26.22
N TRP A 25 1.84 -6.91 26.27
CA TRP A 25 2.55 -7.48 25.13
C TRP A 25 1.62 -7.70 23.93
N GLY A 26 0.32 -7.90 24.20
CA GLY A 26 -0.73 -7.93 23.20
C GLY A 26 -0.81 -6.61 22.42
N LEU A 27 -0.86 -5.46 23.09
CA LEU A 27 -0.95 -4.15 22.45
C LEU A 27 0.29 -3.84 21.59
N LEU A 28 1.48 -4.21 22.06
CA LEU A 28 2.74 -4.10 21.31
C LEU A 28 2.73 -4.97 20.06
N ALA A 29 2.26 -6.23 20.17
CA ALA A 29 2.14 -7.13 19.03
C ALA A 29 1.14 -6.60 17.99
N THR A 30 0.00 -6.05 18.41
CA THR A 30 -0.99 -5.46 17.49
C THR A 30 -0.42 -4.23 16.77
N ALA A 31 0.29 -3.37 17.49
CA ALA A 31 0.93 -2.19 16.89
C ALA A 31 1.97 -2.58 15.82
N ILE A 32 2.80 -3.59 16.10
CA ILE A 32 3.77 -4.13 15.14
C ILE A 32 3.06 -4.74 13.93
N ALA A 33 1.98 -5.50 14.13
CA ALA A 33 1.20 -6.06 13.04
C ALA A 33 0.62 -4.96 12.12
N PHE A 34 0.10 -3.87 12.68
CA PHE A 34 -0.36 -2.72 11.90
C PHE A 34 0.74 -2.05 11.08
N ILE A 35 1.94 -1.91 11.66
CA ILE A 35 3.10 -1.36 10.94
C ILE A 35 3.48 -2.24 9.75
N ILE A 36 3.52 -3.57 9.94
CA ILE A 36 3.83 -4.53 8.87
C ILE A 36 2.78 -4.42 7.75
N ILE A 37 1.50 -4.39 8.09
CA ILE A 37 0.41 -4.24 7.11
C ILE A 37 0.57 -2.91 6.36
N ALA A 38 0.85 -1.81 7.06
CA ALA A 38 1.04 -0.51 6.43
C ALA A 38 2.21 -0.50 5.44
N ILE A 39 3.34 -1.12 5.79
CA ILE A 39 4.50 -1.26 4.90
C ILE A 39 4.11 -2.05 3.64
N ILE A 40 3.40 -3.17 3.81
CA ILE A 40 2.92 -4.00 2.69
C ILE A 40 2.02 -3.16 1.77
N VAL A 41 1.04 -2.45 2.32
CA VAL A 41 0.12 -1.59 1.55
C VAL A 41 0.90 -0.54 0.77
N ILE A 42 1.88 0.14 1.39
CA ILE A 42 2.70 1.16 0.73
C ILE A 42 3.55 0.54 -0.39
N ALA A 43 4.10 -0.66 -0.19
CA ALA A 43 4.87 -1.36 -1.20
C ALA A 43 4.01 -1.67 -2.45
N PHE A 44 2.80 -2.21 -2.26
CA PHE A 44 1.85 -2.44 -3.34
C PHE A 44 1.38 -1.14 -4.01
N LEU A 45 1.16 -0.08 -3.23
CA LEU A 45 0.71 1.20 -3.77
C LEU A 45 1.75 1.82 -4.72
N LYS A 46 3.04 1.74 -4.37
CA LYS A 46 4.13 2.18 -5.26
C LYS A 46 4.14 1.37 -6.56
N GLN A 47 3.95 0.06 -6.48
CA GLN A 47 3.91 -0.81 -7.65
C GLN A 47 2.71 -0.51 -8.57
N ILE A 48 1.54 -0.21 -7.99
CA ILE A 48 0.35 0.22 -8.73
C ILE A 48 0.61 1.55 -9.46
N LEU A 49 1.23 2.53 -8.78
CA LEU A 49 1.58 3.82 -9.39
C LEU A 49 2.50 3.63 -10.60
N VAL A 50 3.56 2.84 -10.43
CA VAL A 50 4.53 2.54 -11.50
C VAL A 50 3.82 1.85 -12.67
N ASN A 51 2.98 0.85 -12.41
CA ASN A 51 2.22 0.13 -13.44
C ASN A 51 1.21 1.02 -14.18
N SER A 52 0.64 2.04 -13.51
CA SER A 52 -0.27 3.01 -14.13
C SER A 52 0.48 3.93 -15.10
N VAL A 53 1.63 4.49 -14.69
CA VAL A 53 2.48 5.33 -15.55
C VAL A 53 2.99 4.56 -16.77
N LEU A 54 3.48 3.34 -16.54
CA LEU A 54 3.89 2.43 -17.62
C LEU A 54 2.72 2.08 -18.55
N GLY A 55 1.49 2.02 -18.04
CA GLY A 55 0.29 1.79 -18.83
C GLY A 55 -0.03 2.93 -19.79
N ILE A 56 0.15 4.17 -19.36
CA ILE A 56 -0.02 5.35 -20.22
C ILE A 56 1.06 5.37 -21.31
N ILE A 57 2.30 5.02 -20.95
CA ILE A 57 3.41 4.91 -21.92
C ILE A 57 3.11 3.81 -22.95
N ALA A 58 2.67 2.63 -22.50
CA ALA A 58 2.31 1.52 -23.38
C ALA A 58 1.13 1.89 -24.30
N TRP A 59 0.12 2.57 -23.77
CA TRP A 59 -0.99 3.08 -24.58
C TRP A 59 -0.53 4.08 -25.64
N ALA A 60 0.34 5.03 -25.28
CA ALA A 60 0.90 5.99 -26.23
C ALA A 60 1.71 5.28 -27.33
N LEU A 61 2.52 4.29 -26.98
CA LEU A 61 3.25 3.49 -27.97
C LEU A 61 2.30 2.76 -28.93
N LEU A 62 1.20 2.19 -28.44
CA LEU A 62 0.23 1.50 -29.30
C LEU A 62 -0.50 2.44 -30.26
N GLN A 63 -0.88 3.63 -29.77
CA GLN A 63 -1.61 4.60 -30.58
C GLN A 63 -0.70 5.27 -31.62
N PHE A 64 0.52 5.67 -31.22
CA PHE A 64 1.40 6.47 -32.08
C PHE A 64 2.38 5.62 -32.91
N VAL A 65 2.90 4.51 -32.38
CA VAL A 65 3.89 3.68 -33.08
C VAL A 65 3.23 2.56 -33.86
N PHE A 66 2.32 1.80 -33.23
CA PHE A 66 1.71 0.62 -33.85
C PHE A 66 0.44 0.92 -34.64
N GLN A 67 -0.09 2.15 -34.56
CA GLN A 67 -1.35 2.59 -35.19
C GLN A 67 -2.49 1.57 -35.04
N VAL A 68 -2.57 0.92 -33.87
CA VAL A 68 -3.62 -0.05 -33.60
C VAL A 68 -4.95 0.70 -33.57
N LYS A 69 -5.90 0.25 -34.39
CA LYS A 69 -7.26 0.82 -34.44
C LYS A 69 -8.05 0.39 -33.20
N LEU A 70 -7.67 0.94 -32.06
CA LEU A 70 -8.41 0.84 -30.80
C LEU A 70 -9.25 2.11 -30.63
N ASN A 71 -10.41 1.98 -30.01
CA ASN A 71 -11.20 3.14 -29.65
C ASN A 71 -10.42 4.00 -28.65
N PHE A 72 -10.12 5.24 -29.03
CA PHE A 72 -9.24 6.15 -28.27
C PHE A 72 -9.73 6.35 -26.83
N TRP A 73 -11.04 6.55 -26.66
CA TRP A 73 -11.63 6.80 -25.34
C TRP A 73 -11.60 5.58 -24.43
N VAL A 74 -11.95 4.41 -24.96
CA VAL A 74 -11.98 3.16 -24.19
C VAL A 74 -10.56 2.77 -23.77
N SER A 75 -9.62 2.84 -24.71
CA SER A 75 -8.22 2.47 -24.46
C SER A 75 -7.52 3.39 -23.46
N LEU A 76 -7.81 4.69 -23.52
CA LEU A 76 -7.27 5.67 -22.58
C LEU A 76 -7.83 5.48 -21.16
N ILE A 77 -9.15 5.30 -21.02
CA ILE A 77 -9.79 5.11 -19.72
C ILE A 77 -9.27 3.83 -19.04
N VAL A 78 -9.19 2.73 -19.80
CA VAL A 78 -8.70 1.46 -19.27
C VAL A 78 -7.20 1.53 -18.92
N SER A 79 -6.39 2.20 -19.72
CA SER A 79 -4.96 2.45 -19.42
C SER A 79 -4.78 3.24 -18.13
N ILE A 80 -5.60 4.26 -17.87
CA ILE A 80 -5.50 5.08 -16.65
C ILE A 80 -5.89 4.26 -15.40
N ILE A 81 -6.97 3.47 -15.49
CA ILE A 81 -7.50 2.71 -14.34
C ILE A 81 -6.66 1.45 -14.06
N PHE A 82 -6.29 0.71 -15.12
CA PHE A 82 -5.66 -0.61 -15.01
C PHE A 82 -4.17 -0.64 -15.39
N GLY A 83 -3.60 0.48 -15.87
CA GLY A 83 -2.19 0.56 -16.25
C GLY A 83 -1.83 -0.37 -17.42
N ILE A 84 -0.63 -0.97 -17.35
CA ILE A 84 -0.14 -1.93 -18.36
C ILE A 84 -1.07 -3.14 -18.52
N ALA A 85 -1.63 -3.65 -17.43
CA ALA A 85 -2.46 -4.85 -17.48
C ALA A 85 -3.72 -4.60 -18.32
N GLY A 86 -4.35 -3.43 -18.16
CA GLY A 86 -5.51 -3.02 -18.97
C GLY A 86 -5.16 -2.91 -20.45
N VAL A 87 -4.00 -2.33 -20.77
CA VAL A 87 -3.51 -2.24 -22.15
C VAL A 87 -3.25 -3.64 -22.75
N GLY A 88 -2.70 -4.57 -21.98
CA GLY A 88 -2.49 -5.95 -22.40
C GLY A 88 -3.80 -6.69 -22.72
N VAL A 89 -4.85 -6.47 -21.92
CA VAL A 89 -6.19 -7.05 -22.18
C VAL A 89 -6.80 -6.46 -23.45
N LEU A 90 -6.69 -5.14 -23.67
CA LEU A 90 -7.19 -4.51 -24.89
C LEU A 90 -6.50 -5.04 -26.15
N LEU A 91 -5.19 -5.27 -26.08
CA LEU A 91 -4.46 -5.90 -27.16
C LEU A 91 -4.95 -7.32 -27.42
N LEU A 92 -5.12 -8.12 -26.36
CA LEU A 92 -5.67 -9.47 -26.49
C LEU A 92 -7.06 -9.46 -27.13
N LEU A 93 -7.95 -8.58 -26.71
CA LEU A 93 -9.29 -8.45 -27.30
C LEU A 93 -9.22 -8.03 -28.77
N HIS A 94 -8.35 -7.09 -29.11
CA HIS A 94 -8.11 -6.67 -30.49
C HIS A 94 -7.56 -7.82 -31.34
N PHE A 95 -6.61 -8.61 -30.81
CA PHE A 95 -6.08 -9.81 -31.48
C PHE A 95 -7.13 -10.91 -31.66
N LEU A 96 -8.08 -11.03 -30.72
CA LEU A 96 -9.21 -11.95 -30.81
C LEU A 96 -10.34 -11.44 -31.73
N GLY A 97 -10.16 -10.28 -32.38
CA GLY A 97 -11.14 -9.70 -33.29
C GLY A 97 -12.33 -9.03 -32.61
N ILE A 98 -12.29 -8.88 -31.29
CA ILE A 98 -13.30 -8.16 -30.52
C ILE A 98 -12.92 -6.67 -30.56
N THR A 99 -13.66 -5.90 -31.36
CA THR A 99 -13.48 -4.45 -31.45
C THR A 99 -13.97 -3.78 -30.17
N VAL A 100 -13.03 -3.16 -29.45
CA VAL A 100 -13.25 -2.32 -28.25
C VAL A 100 -12.80 -0.89 -28.49
#